data_AF-A0A0F9WRF6-F1
#
_entry.id   AF-A0A0F9WRF6-F1
#
_cell.length_a   1.000
_cell.length_b   1.000
_cell.length_c   1.000
_cell.angle_alpha   90.00
_cell.angle_beta   90.00
_cell.angle_gamma   90.00
#
_symmetry.space_group_name_H-M   'P 1'
#
loop_
_entity.id
_entity.type
_entity.pdbx_description
1 polymer ?
#
loop_
_entity_poly.entity_id
_entity_poly.type
_entity_poly.pdbx_seq_one_letter_code
_entity_poly.pdbx_strand_id
1 'polypeptide(L)'
;MNFSTCASTEEESLNKKITSCVTSLHRQLSNFPKLKNIECHLCTESISLNNVHDLVRIYSCMLYCMKLHCKVLHKLSVYDIFSIETFLLNFILSDDITEIEYLIKYNNNSNEIRYKKALKDQLVAIFRTFFQEKIFNINCEQEIESMLYFYYKKIRDDKKDDYLTNFTLVILFLRKEYIRFNIIFKKFNKNRFTIKLAILFEMTEDNTKEALEKYRLFDKACSVQSLFLSNLRKFLSSTGLKSNYYLESIKKLCETDGDIDQWFNIIKNEVNWHNCVVLWANNRCNNSSYVDNSMIDICIKYGKYEDGWKIYNNYNLIETSRFLRGVTLCCIAMKNVKHCKWKKRLVEVIDLIFKNLDLLNLENLLENILINIENLPISQIIAIVNELQKHLIRLSLKESIIECLFNFYNIYCFEYQNQELNKICCTNAIYIYNKWNKSKTKNFNLFRKKTEFDTKIYSHMLGLCDIAKNCEFFSKVCKDLLKNDAHISRDLCRRLENFHSKNCQDCEYKKKQVVTVKESHSFISHLFK
;
A
#
# COMPACT_ATOMS: atom_id res chain seq x y z
N MET A 1 -4.51 35.10 7.53
CA MET A 1 -5.80 35.20 6.82
C MET A 1 -6.80 35.87 7.73
N ASN A 2 -7.58 36.83 7.21
CA ASN A 2 -8.87 37.20 7.78
C ASN A 2 -9.84 36.03 7.54
N PHE A 3 -10.54 35.58 8.59
CA PHE A 3 -11.50 34.48 8.52
C PHE A 3 -12.79 34.80 7.73
N SER A 4 -12.88 35.92 7.04
CA SER A 4 -14.18 36.44 6.57
C SER A 4 -14.63 35.97 5.21
N THR A 5 -13.88 35.15 4.46
CA THR A 5 -14.33 34.75 3.11
C THR A 5 -13.77 33.38 2.68
N CYS A 6 -14.40 32.28 3.12
CA CYS A 6 -14.83 31.12 2.30
C CYS A 6 -15.10 29.84 3.14
N ALA A 7 -16.39 29.48 3.23
CA ALA A 7 -16.97 28.13 3.28
C ALA A 7 -16.47 27.07 4.30
N SER A 8 -17.12 27.00 5.46
CA SER A 8 -18.01 25.89 5.87
C SER A 8 -18.58 26.20 7.28
N THR A 9 -19.86 25.90 7.54
CA THR A 9 -20.53 26.16 8.84
C THR A 9 -19.86 25.47 10.03
N GLU A 10 -19.01 24.48 9.78
CA GLU A 10 -18.29 23.71 10.80
C GLU A 10 -17.04 24.45 11.31
N GLU A 11 -16.29 25.13 10.45
CA GLU A 11 -15.09 25.91 10.84
C GLU A 11 -15.45 27.12 11.72
N GLU A 12 -16.57 27.80 11.45
CA GLU A 12 -17.07 28.87 12.31
C GLU A 12 -17.49 28.35 13.70
N SER A 13 -18.10 27.17 13.75
CA SER A 13 -18.49 26.55 15.02
C SER A 13 -17.28 26.11 15.85
N LEU A 14 -16.24 25.61 15.17
CA LEU A 14 -14.98 25.21 15.79
C LEU A 14 -14.23 26.43 16.35
N ASN A 15 -14.20 27.53 15.59
CA ASN A 15 -13.66 28.81 16.04
C ASN A 15 -14.38 29.31 17.30
N LYS A 16 -15.71 29.27 17.36
CA LYS A 16 -16.48 29.66 18.57
C LYS A 16 -16.15 28.80 19.78
N LYS A 17 -15.99 27.48 19.58
CA LYS A 17 -15.64 26.55 20.66
C LYS A 17 -14.24 26.84 21.21
N ILE A 18 -13.25 27.03 20.34
CA ILE A 18 -11.88 27.37 20.75
C ILE A 18 -11.84 28.73 21.47
N THR A 19 -12.55 29.74 20.97
CA THR A 19 -12.66 31.05 21.65
C THR A 19 -13.25 30.91 23.05
N SER A 20 -14.27 30.07 23.23
CA SER A 20 -14.86 29.79 24.55
C SER A 20 -13.86 29.13 25.49
N CYS A 21 -13.12 28.11 25.03
CA CYS A 21 -12.07 27.45 25.81
C CYS A 21 -10.95 28.42 26.22
N VAL A 22 -10.49 29.28 25.30
CA VAL A 22 -9.48 30.31 25.55
C VAL A 22 -9.97 31.30 26.61
N THR A 23 -11.20 31.80 26.47
CA THR A 23 -11.80 32.75 27.42
C THR A 23 -11.98 32.12 28.80
N SER A 24 -12.46 30.87 28.84
CA SER A 24 -12.60 30.08 30.06
C SER A 24 -11.28 29.93 30.81
N LEU A 25 -10.22 29.54 30.10
CA LEU A 25 -8.89 29.35 30.70
C LEU A 25 -8.24 30.66 31.10
N HIS A 26 -8.38 31.72 30.31
CA HIS A 26 -7.89 33.05 30.69
C HIS A 26 -8.51 33.52 32.01
N ARG A 27 -9.83 33.38 32.15
CA ARG A 27 -10.55 33.71 33.39
C ARG A 27 -10.06 32.88 34.58
N GLN A 28 -9.88 31.57 34.39
CA GLN A 28 -9.36 30.69 35.45
C GLN A 28 -7.95 31.10 35.89
N LEU A 29 -7.06 31.36 34.93
CA LEU A 29 -5.69 31.78 35.22
C LEU A 29 -5.64 33.14 35.90
N SER A 30 -6.47 34.09 35.49
CA SER A 30 -6.53 35.43 36.12
C SER A 30 -6.93 35.36 37.59
N ASN A 31 -7.75 34.37 37.99
CA ASN A 31 -8.17 34.17 39.37
C ASN A 31 -7.11 33.50 40.26
N PHE A 32 -6.01 32.99 39.69
CA PHE A 32 -4.99 32.31 40.48
C PHE A 32 -4.04 33.30 41.18
N PRO A 33 -3.56 32.98 42.40
CA PRO A 33 -2.62 33.82 43.12
C PRO A 33 -1.36 34.12 42.31
N LYS A 34 -1.01 35.41 42.22
CA LYS A 34 0.11 35.92 41.43
C LYS A 34 1.34 36.21 42.28
N LEU A 35 2.52 35.97 41.70
CA LEU A 35 3.79 36.46 42.25
C LEU A 35 3.91 37.97 41.99
N LYS A 36 4.45 38.71 42.95
CA LYS A 36 4.73 40.14 42.80
C LYS A 36 5.93 40.34 41.88
N ASN A 37 5.98 41.48 41.19
CA ASN A 37 7.12 41.91 40.36
C ASN A 37 7.40 41.01 39.14
N ILE A 38 6.39 40.32 38.61
CA ILE A 38 6.49 39.58 37.35
C ILE A 38 5.60 40.26 36.33
N GLU A 39 6.20 40.82 35.29
CA GLU A 39 5.46 41.34 34.14
C GLU A 39 4.91 40.15 33.33
N CYS A 40 3.60 40.18 33.09
CA CYS A 40 2.88 39.09 32.44
C CYS A 40 1.87 39.65 31.47
N HIS A 41 2.16 39.54 30.17
CA HIS A 41 1.33 40.10 29.10
C HIS A 41 -0.12 39.60 29.15
N LEU A 42 -0.34 38.34 29.58
CA LEU A 42 -1.68 37.78 29.77
C LEU A 42 -2.55 38.56 30.78
N CYS A 43 -1.92 39.14 31.81
CA CYS A 43 -2.62 39.81 32.91
C CYS A 43 -2.75 41.31 32.69
N THR A 44 -2.00 41.88 31.74
CA THR A 44 -1.96 43.32 31.47
C THR A 44 -2.72 43.71 30.19
N GLU A 45 -2.77 42.82 29.20
CA GLU A 45 -3.40 43.09 27.91
C GLU A 45 -4.79 42.46 27.80
N SER A 46 -5.68 43.14 27.06
CA SER A 46 -6.94 42.54 26.62
C SER A 46 -6.67 41.49 25.55
N ILE A 47 -7.34 40.35 25.67
CA ILE A 47 -7.19 39.24 24.73
C ILE A 47 -8.24 39.37 23.62
N SER A 48 -7.77 39.42 22.37
CA SER A 48 -8.61 39.26 21.18
C SER A 48 -8.08 38.10 20.35
N LEU A 49 -8.99 37.24 19.89
CA LEU A 49 -8.68 36.04 19.12
C LEU A 49 -9.35 36.14 17.75
N ASN A 50 -8.59 36.57 16.75
CA ASN A 50 -9.09 36.76 15.39
C ASN A 50 -8.43 35.84 14.37
N ASN A 51 -7.32 35.17 14.70
CA ASN A 51 -6.61 34.25 13.82
C ASN A 51 -5.73 33.27 14.61
N VAL A 52 -5.09 32.33 13.91
CA VAL A 52 -4.20 31.33 14.52
C VAL A 52 -2.94 31.96 15.13
N HIS A 53 -2.45 33.08 14.60
CA HIS A 53 -1.31 33.80 15.19
C HIS A 53 -1.68 34.37 16.56
N ASP A 54 -2.89 34.95 16.69
CA ASP A 54 -3.43 35.40 17.98
C ASP A 54 -3.55 34.22 18.95
N LEU A 55 -4.05 33.06 18.48
CA LEU A 55 -4.17 31.87 19.30
C LEU A 55 -2.83 31.43 19.88
N VAL A 56 -1.78 31.35 19.04
CA VAL A 56 -0.44 30.97 19.49
C VAL A 56 0.14 32.01 20.44
N ARG A 57 -0.04 33.30 20.18
CA ARG A 57 0.35 34.38 21.10
C ARG A 57 -0.31 34.18 22.47
N ILE A 58 -1.63 34.02 22.50
CA ILE A 58 -2.40 33.85 23.74
C ILE A 58 -1.99 32.57 24.46
N TYR A 59 -1.82 31.47 23.74
CA TYR A 59 -1.36 30.19 24.28
C TYR A 59 0.01 30.33 24.96
N SER A 60 0.94 31.05 24.32
CA SER A 60 2.28 31.34 24.85
C SER A 60 2.20 32.18 26.13
N CYS A 61 1.38 33.23 26.13
CA CYS A 61 1.12 34.07 27.29
C CYS A 61 0.47 33.29 28.45
N MET A 62 -0.45 32.38 28.14
CA MET A 62 -1.08 31.48 29.13
C MET A 62 -0.04 30.55 29.76
N LEU A 63 0.80 29.94 28.93
CA LEU A 63 1.87 29.06 29.39
C LEU A 63 2.88 29.81 30.26
N TYR A 64 3.30 31.00 29.84
CA TYR A 64 4.16 31.89 30.61
C TYR A 64 3.52 32.23 31.97
N CYS A 65 2.25 32.64 31.97
CA CYS A 65 1.52 32.98 33.18
C CYS A 65 1.45 31.77 34.14
N MET A 66 1.06 30.60 33.61
CA MET A 66 1.01 29.35 34.36
C MET A 66 2.37 28.98 34.94
N LYS A 67 3.45 29.21 34.20
CA LYS A 67 4.79 28.80 34.59
C LYS A 67 5.45 29.74 35.57
N LEU A 68 5.53 31.01 35.23
CA LEU A 68 6.36 31.99 35.92
C LEU A 68 5.56 32.92 36.82
N HIS A 69 4.30 33.24 36.50
CA HIS A 69 3.55 34.25 37.25
C HIS A 69 2.63 33.67 38.34
N CYS A 70 1.96 32.53 38.07
CA CYS A 70 1.09 31.89 39.04
C CYS A 70 1.92 31.24 40.16
N LYS A 71 1.72 31.73 41.40
CA LYS A 71 2.37 31.23 42.62
C LYS A 71 1.96 29.78 42.89
N VAL A 72 0.67 29.49 42.78
CA VAL A 72 0.10 28.14 42.93
C VAL A 72 -0.90 27.92 41.81
N LEU A 73 -0.87 26.73 41.21
CA LEU A 73 -1.89 26.30 40.25
C LEU A 73 -3.01 25.55 40.98
N HIS A 74 -4.25 25.94 40.71
CA HIS A 74 -5.44 25.20 41.14
C HIS A 74 -5.96 24.32 39.99
N LYS A 75 -7.12 23.67 40.20
CA LYS A 75 -7.73 22.82 39.18
C LYS A 75 -8.14 23.68 37.98
N LEU A 76 -7.61 23.36 36.80
CA LEU A 76 -7.97 23.94 35.52
C LEU A 76 -8.85 22.96 34.76
N SER A 77 -9.62 23.49 33.81
CA SER A 77 -10.35 22.66 32.85
C SER A 77 -9.36 21.94 31.92
N VAL A 78 -9.09 20.66 32.21
CA VAL A 78 -8.26 19.77 31.38
C VAL A 78 -8.81 19.69 29.95
N TYR A 79 -10.13 19.67 29.79
CA TYR A 79 -10.78 19.61 28.50
C TYR A 79 -10.53 20.88 27.67
N ASP A 80 -10.54 22.06 28.29
CA ASP A 80 -10.26 23.32 27.58
C ASP A 80 -8.80 23.36 27.10
N ILE A 81 -7.85 22.93 27.95
CA ILE A 81 -6.42 22.90 27.59
C ILE A 81 -6.21 21.92 26.44
N PHE A 82 -6.74 20.70 26.58
CA PHE A 82 -6.65 19.66 25.56
C PHE A 82 -7.27 20.12 24.23
N SER A 83 -8.39 20.84 24.27
CA SER A 83 -9.07 21.32 23.07
C SER A 83 -8.27 22.37 22.31
N ILE A 84 -7.71 23.36 23.02
CA ILE A 84 -6.86 24.38 22.41
C ILE A 84 -5.60 23.74 21.84
N GLU A 85 -4.94 22.90 22.62
CA GLU A 85 -3.65 22.32 22.22
C GLU A 85 -3.81 21.39 21.02
N THR A 86 -4.83 20.54 21.02
CA THR A 86 -5.10 19.64 19.88
C THR A 86 -5.45 20.42 18.61
N PHE A 87 -6.21 21.53 18.73
CA PHE A 87 -6.50 22.39 17.59
C PHE A 87 -5.23 23.04 17.02
N LEU A 88 -4.31 23.46 17.88
CA LEU A 88 -3.01 23.99 17.47
C LEU A 88 -2.13 22.97 16.73
N LEU A 89 -2.27 21.67 17.01
CA LEU A 89 -1.50 20.64 16.32
C LEU A 89 -1.72 20.61 14.81
N ASN A 90 -2.89 21.02 14.32
CA ASN A 90 -3.18 21.14 12.88
C ASN A 90 -2.25 22.11 12.14
N PHE A 91 -1.61 23.02 12.86
CA PHE A 91 -0.75 24.06 12.29
C PHE A 91 0.73 23.86 12.62
N ILE A 92 1.04 23.05 13.63
CA ILE A 92 2.39 22.91 14.20
C ILE A 92 3.03 21.57 13.80
N LEU A 93 2.23 20.51 13.71
CA LEU A 93 2.72 19.20 13.27
C LEU A 93 2.75 19.13 11.74
N SER A 94 3.70 18.38 11.20
CA SER A 94 3.68 18.01 9.79
C SER A 94 2.46 17.14 9.51
N ASP A 95 1.81 17.35 8.38
CA ASP A 95 0.68 16.50 8.01
C ASP A 95 1.16 15.06 7.76
N ASP A 96 0.74 14.11 8.60
CA ASP A 96 0.92 12.67 8.36
C ASP A 96 -0.16 12.18 7.39
N ILE A 97 -0.07 12.63 6.14
CA ILE A 97 -1.03 12.28 5.11
C ILE A 97 -0.70 10.89 4.61
N THR A 98 -1.67 9.99 4.66
CA THR A 98 -1.52 8.59 4.26
C THR A 98 -2.30 8.25 3.00
N GLU A 99 -3.14 9.17 2.52
CA GLU A 99 -3.90 8.99 1.29
C GLU A 99 -2.99 9.09 0.07
N ILE A 100 -2.78 7.95 -0.59
CA ILE A 100 -1.90 7.80 -1.75
C ILE A 100 -2.24 8.81 -2.85
N GLU A 101 -3.52 9.02 -3.13
CA GLU A 101 -3.94 9.97 -4.17
C GLU A 101 -3.56 11.41 -3.83
N TYR A 102 -3.76 11.82 -2.57
CA TYR A 102 -3.35 13.13 -2.12
C TYR A 102 -1.82 13.23 -2.17
N LEU A 103 -1.09 12.24 -1.66
CA LEU A 103 0.39 12.24 -1.67
C LEU A 103 0.98 12.38 -3.08
N ILE A 104 0.38 11.69 -4.06
CA ILE A 104 0.74 11.83 -5.48
C ILE A 104 0.56 13.29 -5.94
N LYS A 105 -0.57 13.93 -5.63
CA LYS A 105 -0.85 15.33 -6.00
C LYS A 105 0.01 16.33 -5.23
N TYR A 106 0.21 16.09 -3.95
CA TYR A 106 0.92 16.94 -3.01
C TYR A 106 2.41 17.02 -3.32
N ASN A 107 3.04 15.88 -3.64
CA ASN A 107 4.45 15.86 -4.08
C ASN A 107 4.66 16.60 -5.41
N ASN A 108 3.61 16.76 -6.22
CA ASN A 108 3.66 17.59 -7.43
C ASN A 108 3.43 19.09 -7.15
N ASN A 109 3.01 19.48 -5.95
CA ASN A 109 2.67 20.87 -5.59
C ASN A 109 3.62 21.45 -4.52
N SER A 110 4.79 21.91 -4.96
CA SER A 110 5.82 22.50 -4.09
C SER A 110 5.36 23.73 -3.29
N ASN A 111 4.30 24.42 -3.73
CA ASN A 111 3.85 25.66 -3.11
C ASN A 111 3.08 25.42 -1.81
N GLU A 112 2.26 24.38 -1.73
CA GLU A 112 1.52 24.04 -0.50
C GLU A 112 2.49 23.60 0.62
N ILE A 113 3.50 22.80 0.27
CA ILE A 113 4.57 22.38 1.20
C ILE A 113 5.29 23.61 1.78
N ARG A 114 5.74 24.50 0.90
CA ARG A 114 6.44 25.73 1.29
C ARG A 114 5.58 26.62 2.17
N TYR A 115 4.30 26.78 1.83
CA TYR A 115 3.37 27.58 2.60
C TYR A 115 3.15 27.03 4.01
N LYS A 116 2.88 25.72 4.15
CA LYS A 116 2.67 25.09 5.47
C LYS A 116 3.92 25.20 6.35
N LYS A 117 5.10 24.99 5.77
CA LYS A 117 6.37 25.17 6.47
C LYS A 117 6.55 26.62 6.94
N ALA A 118 6.34 27.59 6.06
CA ALA A 118 6.46 29.01 6.41
C ALA A 118 5.46 29.44 7.50
N LEU A 119 4.21 28.96 7.45
CA LEU A 119 3.22 29.21 8.50
C LEU A 119 3.69 28.63 9.85
N LYS A 120 4.16 27.38 9.87
CA LYS A 120 4.71 26.76 11.08
C LYS A 120 5.85 27.60 11.65
N ASP A 121 6.82 27.97 10.82
CA ASP A 121 7.99 28.76 11.25
C ASP A 121 7.56 30.10 11.87
N GLN A 122 6.57 30.77 11.28
CA GLN A 122 5.98 32.01 11.83
C GLN A 122 5.31 31.78 13.18
N LEU A 123 4.52 30.71 13.33
CA LEU A 123 3.86 30.39 14.60
C LEU A 123 4.87 30.05 15.70
N VAL A 124 5.94 29.31 15.37
CA VAL A 124 7.04 29.02 16.29
C VAL A 124 7.77 30.31 16.71
N ALA A 125 8.01 31.24 15.77
CA ALA A 125 8.63 32.53 16.08
C ALA A 125 7.76 33.38 17.03
N ILE A 126 6.44 33.41 16.81
CA ILE A 126 5.50 34.05 17.73
C ILE A 126 5.59 33.41 19.10
N PHE A 127 5.55 32.07 19.19
CA PHE A 127 5.65 31.37 20.46
C PHE A 127 6.90 31.76 21.24
N ARG A 128 8.07 31.73 20.58
CA ARG A 128 9.36 32.11 21.18
C ARG A 128 9.43 33.57 21.62
N THR A 129 8.69 34.47 20.96
CA THR A 129 8.63 35.89 21.32
C THR A 129 7.95 36.11 22.67
N PHE A 130 6.84 35.40 22.91
CA PHE A 130 6.00 35.54 24.11
C PHE A 130 6.32 34.53 25.21
N PHE A 131 7.08 33.47 24.90
CA PHE A 131 7.59 32.49 25.85
C PHE A 131 9.13 32.43 25.76
N GLN A 132 9.77 33.42 26.38
CA GLN A 132 11.23 33.60 26.35
C GLN A 132 11.90 32.71 27.40
N GLU A 133 12.16 31.45 27.04
CA GLU A 133 13.00 30.56 27.83
C GLU A 133 13.99 29.84 26.92
N LYS A 134 15.21 29.59 27.41
CA LYS A 134 16.08 28.58 26.80
C LYS A 134 15.38 27.25 26.99
N ILE A 135 14.69 26.76 25.95
CA ILE A 135 14.16 25.41 25.92
C ILE A 135 15.38 24.48 26.07
N PHE A 136 15.67 24.03 27.29
CA PHE A 136 16.72 23.05 27.54
C PHE A 136 16.21 21.71 27.01
N ASN A 137 16.59 21.45 25.76
CA ASN A 137 15.91 20.60 24.81
C ASN A 137 16.28 19.11 24.91
N ILE A 138 16.49 18.58 26.12
CA ILE A 138 16.87 17.17 26.25
C ILE A 138 15.66 16.25 26.04
N ASN A 139 14.45 16.70 26.41
CA ASN A 139 13.24 15.86 26.41
C ASN A 139 12.00 16.51 25.75
N CYS A 140 12.13 17.64 25.03
CA CYS A 140 11.00 18.26 24.30
C CYS A 140 11.20 18.02 22.81
N GLU A 141 10.42 17.12 22.22
CA GLU A 141 10.56 16.78 20.80
C GLU A 141 9.90 17.81 19.87
N GLN A 142 9.14 18.77 20.42
CA GLN A 142 8.42 19.80 19.68
C GLN A 142 8.93 21.22 19.98
N GLU A 143 8.81 22.14 19.02
CA GLU A 143 9.31 23.53 19.14
C GLU A 143 8.41 24.45 19.98
N ILE A 144 7.13 24.09 20.12
CA ILE A 144 6.13 24.76 20.95
C ILE A 144 5.85 23.84 22.12
N GLU A 145 5.98 24.34 23.36
CA GLU A 145 5.80 23.52 24.59
C GLU A 145 4.33 23.11 24.83
N SER A 146 4.12 21.97 25.48
CA SER A 146 2.79 21.46 25.85
C SER A 146 2.29 22.04 27.16
N MET A 147 1.21 22.81 27.08
CA MET A 147 0.50 23.37 28.24
C MET A 147 -0.11 22.28 29.12
N LEU A 148 -0.66 21.23 28.53
CA LEU A 148 -1.26 20.14 29.31
C LEU A 148 -0.19 19.33 30.06
N TYR A 149 0.93 19.00 29.42
CA TYR A 149 2.06 18.36 30.10
C TYR A 149 2.63 19.26 31.20
N PHE A 150 2.79 20.55 30.92
CA PHE A 150 3.26 21.51 31.92
C PHE A 150 2.32 21.57 33.14
N TYR A 151 1.01 21.64 32.88
CA TYR A 151 -0.01 21.63 33.91
C TYR A 151 0.08 20.37 34.77
N TYR A 152 0.16 19.20 34.14
CA TYR A 152 0.38 17.91 34.81
C TYR A 152 1.64 17.92 35.69
N LYS A 153 2.73 18.53 35.22
CA LYS A 153 3.98 18.59 36.00
C LYS A 153 3.87 19.51 37.23
N LYS A 154 3.22 20.68 37.09
CA LYS A 154 3.21 21.72 38.12
C LYS A 154 2.08 21.57 39.15
N ILE A 155 0.98 20.90 38.80
CA ILE A 155 -0.07 20.62 39.79
C ILE A 155 0.44 19.64 40.85
N ARG A 156 -0.04 19.80 42.09
CA ARG A 156 0.31 18.90 43.21
C ARG A 156 -0.08 17.45 42.91
N ASP A 157 0.73 16.50 43.37
CA ASP A 157 0.55 15.07 43.06
C ASP A 157 -0.80 14.51 43.55
N ASP A 158 -1.29 14.95 44.71
CA ASP A 158 -2.60 14.58 45.26
C ASP A 158 -3.79 15.01 44.39
N LYS A 159 -3.57 15.94 43.45
CA LYS A 159 -4.58 16.45 42.52
C LYS A 159 -4.47 15.87 41.11
N LYS A 160 -3.53 14.95 40.88
CA LYS A 160 -3.39 14.25 39.60
C LYS A 160 -4.37 13.08 39.57
N ASP A 161 -5.52 13.31 38.94
CA ASP A 161 -6.49 12.25 38.69
C ASP A 161 -6.20 11.50 37.36
N ASP A 162 -6.81 10.33 37.20
CA ASP A 162 -6.66 9.54 35.95
C ASP A 162 -7.15 10.34 34.73
N TYR A 163 -8.14 11.22 34.92
CA TYR A 163 -8.70 12.04 33.85
C TYR A 163 -7.63 12.97 33.26
N LEU A 164 -6.94 13.74 34.11
CA LEU A 164 -5.81 14.57 33.71
C LEU A 164 -4.69 13.71 33.09
N THR A 165 -4.37 12.57 33.70
CA THR A 165 -3.26 11.73 33.25
C THR A 165 -3.52 11.13 31.87
N ASN A 166 -4.73 10.61 31.63
CA ASN A 166 -5.11 10.03 30.34
C ASN A 166 -5.09 11.07 29.22
N PHE A 167 -5.65 12.26 29.43
CA PHE A 167 -5.57 13.35 28.44
C PHE A 167 -4.13 13.82 28.20
N THR A 168 -3.29 13.83 29.23
CA THR A 168 -1.86 14.16 29.07
C THR A 168 -1.14 13.10 28.23
N LEU A 169 -1.41 11.81 28.43
CA LEU A 169 -0.84 10.76 27.58
C LEU A 169 -1.33 10.87 26.13
N VAL A 170 -2.61 11.18 25.91
CA VAL A 170 -3.18 11.37 24.57
C VAL A 170 -2.52 12.54 23.84
N ILE A 171 -2.34 13.70 24.51
CA ILE A 171 -1.73 14.85 23.84
C ILE A 171 -0.25 14.58 23.52
N LEU A 172 0.49 13.91 24.41
CA LEU A 172 1.89 13.57 24.16
C LEU A 172 2.03 12.59 23.00
N PHE A 173 1.10 11.62 22.88
CA PHE A 173 1.02 10.72 21.74
C PHE A 173 0.76 11.50 20.43
N LEU A 174 -0.26 12.37 20.43
CA LEU A 174 -0.57 13.21 19.26
C LEU A 174 0.60 14.10 18.85
N ARG A 175 1.37 14.58 19.83
CA ARG A 175 2.57 15.41 19.64
C ARG A 175 3.83 14.61 19.33
N LYS A 176 3.76 13.29 19.29
CA LYS A 176 4.92 12.40 19.10
C LYS A 176 6.05 12.64 20.14
N GLU A 177 5.70 12.99 21.39
CA GLU A 177 6.64 13.20 22.49
C GLU A 177 6.90 11.91 23.30
N TYR A 178 7.72 11.03 22.75
CA TYR A 178 7.98 9.67 23.24
C TYR A 178 8.60 9.65 24.65
N ILE A 179 9.59 10.52 24.92
CA ILE A 179 10.33 10.49 26.19
C ILE A 179 9.39 10.90 27.33
N ARG A 180 8.66 12.01 27.16
CA ARG A 180 7.73 12.53 28.16
C ARG A 180 6.55 11.59 28.38
N PHE A 181 6.04 10.99 27.31
CA PHE A 181 4.99 9.97 27.40
C PHE A 181 5.42 8.82 28.31
N ASN A 182 6.62 8.28 28.08
CA ASN A 182 7.13 7.15 28.85
C ASN A 182 7.42 7.50 30.32
N ILE A 183 7.86 8.72 30.60
CA ILE A 183 8.05 9.20 31.99
C ILE A 183 6.73 9.15 32.78
N ILE A 184 5.62 9.60 32.16
CA ILE A 184 4.29 9.58 32.80
C ILE A 184 3.76 8.15 32.88
N PHE A 185 3.82 7.41 31.77
CA PHE A 185 3.28 6.06 31.66
C PHE A 185 3.87 5.09 32.70
N LYS A 186 5.17 5.19 33.00
CA LYS A 186 5.84 4.34 34.00
C LYS A 186 5.27 4.53 35.41
N LYS A 187 4.98 5.78 35.80
CA LYS A 187 4.59 6.17 37.18
C LYS A 187 3.10 5.98 37.48
N PHE A 188 2.27 5.88 36.47
CA PHE A 188 0.81 5.88 36.60
C PHE A 188 0.21 4.46 36.61
N ASN A 189 -0.97 4.32 37.26
CA ASN A 189 -1.79 3.11 37.24
C ASN A 189 -2.45 2.93 35.87
N LYS A 190 -1.97 1.96 35.10
CA LYS A 190 -2.31 1.82 33.69
C LYS A 190 -3.71 1.24 33.52
N ASN A 191 -4.50 1.87 32.67
CA ASN A 191 -5.78 1.32 32.21
C ASN A 191 -5.65 0.76 30.79
N ARG A 192 -6.62 -0.05 30.38
CA ARG A 192 -6.62 -0.71 29.06
C ARG A 192 -6.42 0.26 27.89
N PHE A 193 -7.03 1.45 27.94
CA PHE A 193 -6.86 2.46 26.89
C PHE A 193 -5.42 2.97 26.82
N THR A 194 -4.82 3.35 27.95
CA THR A 194 -3.43 3.85 27.99
C THR A 194 -2.41 2.81 27.57
N ILE A 195 -2.66 1.53 27.84
CA ILE A 195 -1.80 0.44 27.36
C ILE A 195 -1.89 0.30 25.85
N LYS A 196 -3.10 0.27 25.28
CA LYS A 196 -3.27 0.24 23.83
C LYS A 196 -2.63 1.45 23.15
N LEU A 197 -2.74 2.63 23.77
CA LEU A 197 -2.07 3.86 23.31
C LEU A 197 -0.53 3.72 23.36
N ALA A 198 0.02 3.16 24.43
CA ALA A 198 1.45 2.92 24.55
C ALA A 198 1.96 1.88 23.52
N ILE A 199 1.19 0.81 23.30
CA ILE A 199 1.47 -0.18 22.25
C ILE A 199 1.53 0.51 20.89
N LEU A 200 0.52 1.32 20.54
CA LEU A 200 0.52 2.09 19.29
C LEU A 200 1.74 3.01 19.15
N PHE A 201 2.18 3.61 20.25
CA PHE A 201 3.30 4.55 20.22
C PHE A 201 4.66 3.86 20.07
N GLU A 202 4.81 2.66 20.62
CA GLU A 202 6.05 1.86 20.55
C GLU A 202 6.11 0.94 19.33
N MET A 203 4.97 0.58 18.75
CA MET A 203 4.90 -0.33 17.62
C MET A 203 5.61 0.28 16.41
N THR A 204 6.67 -0.40 15.97
CA THR A 204 7.37 -0.19 14.70
C THR A 204 7.83 -1.56 14.19
N GLU A 205 8.30 -1.67 12.94
CA GLU A 205 8.86 -2.94 12.45
C GLU A 205 10.03 -3.41 13.34
N ASP A 206 10.86 -2.47 13.83
CA ASP A 206 12.06 -2.77 14.63
C ASP A 206 11.78 -2.95 16.13
N ASN A 207 10.82 -2.22 16.72
CA ASN A 207 10.55 -2.23 18.17
C ASN A 207 9.32 -3.07 18.57
N THR A 208 9.12 -4.22 17.90
CA THR A 208 8.01 -5.12 18.23
C THR A 208 8.15 -5.71 19.65
N LYS A 209 9.37 -5.80 20.20
CA LYS A 209 9.61 -6.36 21.55
C LYS A 209 9.06 -5.46 22.65
N GLU A 210 9.31 -4.16 22.57
CA GLU A 210 8.82 -3.14 23.50
C GLU A 210 7.29 -3.11 23.51
N ALA A 211 6.68 -3.12 22.31
CA ALA A 211 5.23 -3.22 22.16
C ALA A 211 4.66 -4.51 22.79
N LEU A 212 5.35 -5.65 22.64
CA LEU A 212 4.98 -6.92 23.28
C LEU A 212 5.09 -6.85 24.81
N GLU A 213 6.05 -6.11 25.37
CA GLU A 213 6.14 -5.91 26.82
C GLU A 213 4.94 -5.13 27.36
N LYS A 214 4.50 -4.08 26.65
CA LYS A 214 3.27 -3.35 27.03
C LYS A 214 2.02 -4.21 26.89
N TYR A 215 1.95 -5.01 25.83
CA TYR A 215 0.87 -5.96 25.62
C TYR A 215 0.71 -6.90 26.83
N ARG A 216 1.80 -7.41 27.41
CA ARG A 216 1.76 -8.27 28.61
C ARG A 216 1.20 -7.57 29.86
N LEU A 217 1.13 -6.24 29.88
CA LEU A 217 0.52 -5.49 30.98
C LEU A 217 -1.01 -5.40 30.85
N PHE A 218 -1.58 -5.79 29.70
CA PHE A 218 -2.99 -5.58 29.39
C PHE A 218 -3.93 -6.30 30.36
N ASP A 219 -3.63 -7.55 30.72
CA ASP A 219 -4.46 -8.34 31.64
C ASP A 219 -4.49 -7.78 33.06
N LYS A 220 -3.43 -7.05 33.44
CA LYS A 220 -3.29 -6.42 34.77
C LYS A 220 -3.87 -5.00 34.82
N ALA A 221 -4.39 -4.51 33.70
CA ALA A 221 -4.82 -3.12 33.55
C ALA A 221 -6.21 -2.88 34.13
N CYS A 222 -6.38 -1.73 34.78
CA CYS A 222 -7.69 -1.31 35.26
C CYS A 222 -8.65 -0.97 34.11
N SER A 223 -9.95 -0.97 34.40
CA SER A 223 -10.97 -0.47 33.49
C SER A 223 -10.77 1.03 33.23
N VAL A 224 -11.24 1.47 32.06
CA VAL A 224 -11.12 2.88 31.65
C VAL A 224 -12.28 3.68 32.24
N GLN A 225 -12.00 4.89 32.73
CA GLN A 225 -13.05 5.78 33.22
C GLN A 225 -14.02 6.17 32.10
N SER A 226 -15.32 5.95 32.32
CA SER A 226 -16.37 6.23 31.32
C SER A 226 -16.44 7.71 30.94
N LEU A 227 -16.26 8.61 31.90
CA LEU A 227 -16.24 10.06 31.68
C LEU A 227 -15.11 10.49 30.72
N PHE A 228 -13.92 9.91 30.88
CA PHE A 228 -12.78 10.15 29.98
C PHE A 228 -13.11 9.74 28.55
N LEU A 229 -13.58 8.51 28.33
CA LEU A 229 -13.92 8.02 27.00
C LEU A 229 -15.06 8.81 26.36
N SER A 230 -16.10 9.15 27.14
CA SER A 230 -17.22 9.97 26.66
C SER A 230 -16.75 11.35 26.18
N ASN A 231 -15.94 12.03 26.97
CA ASN A 231 -15.41 13.35 26.61
C ASN A 231 -14.44 13.29 25.44
N LEU A 232 -13.59 12.25 25.38
CA LEU A 232 -12.69 12.04 24.24
C LEU A 232 -13.47 11.75 22.96
N ARG A 233 -14.49 10.88 22.98
CA ARG A 233 -15.37 10.62 21.82
C ARG A 233 -16.10 11.89 21.38
N LYS A 234 -16.69 12.64 22.32
CA LYS A 234 -17.34 13.93 22.03
C LYS A 234 -16.38 14.93 21.43
N PHE A 235 -15.13 14.94 21.88
CA PHE A 235 -14.08 15.75 21.26
C PHE A 235 -13.81 15.28 19.82
N LEU A 236 -13.48 14.01 19.61
CA LEU A 236 -13.14 13.47 18.29
C LEU A 236 -14.26 13.65 17.25
N SER A 237 -15.53 13.65 17.66
CA SER A 237 -16.67 13.88 16.76
C SER A 237 -16.97 15.36 16.48
N SER A 238 -16.55 16.29 17.34
CA SER A 238 -16.93 17.72 17.26
C SER A 238 -15.81 18.65 16.84
N THR A 239 -14.62 18.15 16.53
CA THR A 239 -13.42 18.98 16.46
C THR A 239 -13.03 19.41 15.07
N GLY A 240 -13.67 18.90 14.01
CA GLY A 240 -13.37 19.28 12.62
C GLY A 240 -11.89 19.16 12.25
N LEU A 241 -11.08 18.44 13.04
CA LEU A 241 -9.65 18.30 12.81
C LEU A 241 -9.47 17.52 11.52
N LYS A 242 -8.46 17.90 10.73
CA LYS A 242 -8.07 17.10 9.58
C LYS A 242 -7.72 15.70 10.07
N SER A 243 -8.40 14.71 9.51
CA SER A 243 -8.15 13.31 9.80
C SER A 243 -6.69 12.99 9.45
N ASN A 244 -5.97 12.44 10.42
CA ASN A 244 -4.62 11.93 10.24
C ASN A 244 -4.50 10.57 10.94
N TYR A 245 -3.41 9.86 10.67
CA TYR A 245 -3.20 8.51 11.20
C TYR A 245 -3.34 8.42 12.72
N TYR A 246 -2.74 9.35 13.47
CA TYR A 246 -2.75 9.32 14.94
C TYR A 246 -4.14 9.61 15.50
N LEU A 247 -4.88 10.56 14.92
CA LEU A 247 -6.25 10.89 15.32
C LEU A 247 -7.19 9.71 15.05
N GLU A 248 -7.10 9.09 13.87
CA GLU A 248 -7.90 7.91 13.51
C GLU A 248 -7.56 6.71 14.39
N SER A 249 -6.29 6.53 14.75
CA SER A 249 -5.86 5.49 15.69
C SER A 249 -6.53 5.66 17.05
N ILE A 250 -6.63 6.89 17.57
CA ILE A 250 -7.33 7.15 18.84
C ILE A 250 -8.84 6.89 18.70
N LYS A 251 -9.47 7.24 17.58
CA LYS A 251 -10.89 6.93 17.34
C LYS A 251 -11.15 5.43 17.42
N LYS A 252 -10.34 4.63 16.71
CA LYS A 252 -10.41 3.15 16.75
C LYS A 252 -10.18 2.58 18.15
N LEU A 253 -9.25 3.17 18.92
CA LEU A 253 -9.04 2.79 20.32
C LEU A 253 -10.29 2.99 21.17
N CYS A 254 -11.04 4.06 20.92
CA CYS A 254 -12.27 4.35 21.66
C CYS A 254 -13.42 3.39 21.31
N GLU A 255 -13.37 2.69 20.18
CA GLU A 255 -14.45 1.82 19.69
C GLU A 255 -14.21 0.33 19.96
N THR A 256 -12.96 -0.07 20.22
CA THR A 256 -12.58 -1.48 20.32
C THR A 256 -12.49 -1.98 21.77
N ASP A 257 -13.58 -2.57 22.26
CA ASP A 257 -13.59 -3.45 23.46
C ASP A 257 -13.51 -4.93 23.07
N GLY A 258 -12.71 -5.25 22.05
CA GLY A 258 -12.51 -6.60 21.53
C GLY A 258 -11.28 -7.31 22.10
N ASP A 259 -11.10 -8.56 21.67
CA ASP A 259 -9.92 -9.40 21.90
C ASP A 259 -8.62 -8.62 21.58
N ILE A 260 -7.73 -8.56 22.59
CA ILE A 260 -6.48 -7.81 22.49
C ILE A 260 -5.51 -8.42 21.47
N ASP A 261 -5.55 -9.74 21.26
CA ASP A 261 -4.68 -10.44 20.30
C ASP A 261 -5.05 -10.10 18.87
N GLN A 262 -6.35 -10.16 18.57
CA GLN A 262 -6.86 -9.76 17.27
C GLN A 262 -6.57 -8.28 17.01
N TRP A 263 -6.83 -7.43 18.00
CA TRP A 263 -6.54 -6.00 17.92
C TRP A 263 -5.05 -5.72 17.68
N PHE A 264 -4.14 -6.39 18.42
CA PHE A 264 -2.70 -6.19 18.29
C PHE A 264 -2.19 -6.55 16.89
N ASN A 265 -2.66 -7.68 16.34
CA ASN A 265 -2.29 -8.11 14.99
C ASN A 265 -2.82 -7.17 13.89
N ILE A 266 -4.04 -6.67 14.04
CA ILE A 266 -4.61 -5.68 13.13
C ILE A 266 -3.78 -4.40 13.16
N ILE A 267 -3.51 -3.86 14.35
CA ILE A 267 -2.74 -2.62 14.52
C ILE A 267 -1.31 -2.77 14.00
N LYS A 268 -0.66 -3.91 14.25
CA LYS A 268 0.68 -4.19 13.71
C LYS A 268 0.72 -4.04 12.18
N ASN A 269 -0.28 -4.62 11.50
CA ASN A 269 -0.38 -4.50 10.05
C ASN A 269 -0.67 -3.05 9.60
N GLU A 270 -1.52 -2.31 10.33
CA GLU A 270 -1.84 -0.91 10.03
C GLU A 270 -0.64 0.02 10.22
N VAL A 271 0.12 -0.14 11.31
CA VAL A 271 1.36 0.59 11.59
C VAL A 271 2.39 0.33 10.49
N ASN A 272 2.61 -0.93 10.13
CA ASN A 272 3.61 -1.26 9.12
C ASN A 272 3.22 -0.70 7.73
N TRP A 273 1.93 -0.75 7.38
CA TRP A 273 1.42 -0.08 6.18
C TRP A 273 1.66 1.43 6.25
N HIS A 274 1.31 2.09 7.36
CA HIS A 274 1.53 3.53 7.55
C HIS A 274 3.00 3.90 7.36
N ASN A 275 3.92 3.16 8.00
CA ASN A 275 5.35 3.38 7.88
C ASN A 275 5.84 3.22 6.43
N CYS A 276 5.35 2.22 5.70
CA CYS A 276 5.67 2.05 4.27
C CYS A 276 5.21 3.26 3.44
N VAL A 277 4.00 3.77 3.69
CA VAL A 277 3.46 4.95 2.98
C VAL A 277 4.29 6.19 3.28
N VAL A 278 4.65 6.43 4.55
CA VAL A 278 5.48 7.58 4.95
C VAL A 278 6.87 7.49 4.32
N LEU A 279 7.52 6.33 4.37
CA LEU A 279 8.82 6.10 3.74
C LEU A 279 8.75 6.32 2.23
N TRP A 280 7.74 5.77 1.57
CA TRP A 280 7.52 5.98 0.14
C TRP A 280 7.33 7.46 -0.19
N ALA A 281 6.45 8.16 0.53
CA ALA A 281 6.16 9.58 0.29
C ALA A 281 7.42 10.45 0.39
N ASN A 282 8.25 10.22 1.41
CA ASN A 282 9.49 10.96 1.64
C ASN A 282 10.53 10.71 0.55
N ASN A 283 10.63 9.48 0.04
CA ASN A 283 11.61 9.11 -0.99
C ASN A 283 11.14 9.43 -2.42
N ARG A 284 9.82 9.51 -2.64
CA ARG A 284 9.22 9.84 -3.95
C ARG A 284 9.62 11.23 -4.45
N CYS A 285 9.88 12.19 -3.56
CA CYS A 285 10.32 13.54 -3.91
C CYS A 285 11.64 13.57 -4.70
N ASN A 286 12.52 12.59 -4.49
CA ASN A 286 13.86 12.57 -5.09
C ASN A 286 13.94 11.65 -6.33
N ASN A 287 13.18 10.55 -6.35
CA ASN A 287 13.19 9.60 -7.46
C ASN A 287 11.88 8.81 -7.53
N SER A 288 10.84 9.38 -8.14
CA SER A 288 9.49 8.80 -8.09
C SER A 288 9.36 7.44 -8.76
N SER A 289 10.24 7.11 -9.71
CA SER A 289 10.09 5.93 -10.57
C SER A 289 10.38 4.60 -9.90
N TYR A 290 11.54 4.48 -9.27
CA TYR A 290 11.95 3.26 -8.61
C TYR A 290 11.12 2.98 -7.36
N VAL A 291 10.80 4.03 -6.60
CA VAL A 291 10.07 3.90 -5.34
C VAL A 291 8.60 3.57 -5.60
N ASP A 292 8.01 4.00 -6.73
CA ASP A 292 6.64 3.65 -7.11
C ASP A 292 6.47 2.18 -7.46
N ASN A 293 7.44 1.57 -8.18
CA ASN A 293 7.41 0.13 -8.46
C ASN A 293 7.41 -0.68 -7.15
N SER A 294 8.31 -0.35 -6.22
CA SER A 294 8.34 -1.01 -4.90
C SER A 294 7.05 -0.78 -4.12
N MET A 295 6.46 0.41 -4.20
CA MET A 295 5.21 0.69 -3.50
C MET A 295 4.01 -0.08 -4.06
N ILE A 296 3.97 -0.37 -5.37
CA ILE A 296 2.96 -1.27 -5.94
C ILE A 296 3.08 -2.68 -5.33
N ASP A 297 4.31 -3.19 -5.19
CA ASP A 297 4.56 -4.49 -4.56
C ASP A 297 4.10 -4.49 -3.07
N ILE A 298 4.34 -3.39 -2.35
CA ILE A 298 3.83 -3.20 -0.99
C ILE A 298 2.29 -3.12 -0.96
N CYS A 299 1.66 -2.40 -1.88
CA CYS A 299 0.19 -2.37 -2.00
C CYS A 299 -0.39 -3.77 -2.19
N ILE A 300 0.25 -4.61 -3.00
CA ILE A 300 -0.15 -6.02 -3.19
C ILE A 300 -0.02 -6.79 -1.87
N LYS A 301 1.13 -6.68 -1.18
CA LYS A 301 1.39 -7.34 0.11
C LYS A 301 0.33 -7.02 1.17
N TYR A 302 -0.10 -5.76 1.25
CA TYR A 302 -1.09 -5.29 2.24
C TYR A 302 -2.55 -5.30 1.73
N GLY A 303 -2.82 -5.84 0.54
CA GLY A 303 -4.16 -5.89 -0.04
C GLY A 303 -4.75 -4.52 -0.42
N LYS A 304 -3.90 -3.49 -0.54
CA LYS A 304 -4.26 -2.11 -0.92
C LYS A 304 -4.26 -1.93 -2.43
N TYR A 305 -5.02 -2.76 -3.14
CA TYR A 305 -4.94 -2.86 -4.60
C TYR A 305 -5.31 -1.56 -5.32
N GLU A 306 -6.38 -0.87 -4.88
CA GLU A 306 -6.77 0.41 -5.50
C GLU A 306 -5.69 1.47 -5.41
N ASP A 307 -5.00 1.53 -4.26
CA ASP A 307 -3.89 2.43 -4.07
C ASP A 307 -2.73 2.07 -5.01
N GLY A 308 -2.41 0.78 -5.15
CA GLY A 308 -1.43 0.30 -6.12
C GLY A 308 -1.80 0.67 -7.56
N TRP A 309 -3.09 0.61 -7.92
CA TRP A 309 -3.56 1.02 -9.25
C TRP A 309 -3.44 2.53 -9.47
N LYS A 310 -3.75 3.35 -8.46
CA LYS A 310 -3.56 4.80 -8.53
C LYS A 310 -2.09 5.16 -8.79
N ILE A 311 -1.16 4.47 -8.12
CA ILE A 311 0.28 4.63 -8.33
C ILE A 311 0.66 4.21 -9.75
N TYR A 312 0.25 3.01 -10.16
CA TYR A 312 0.50 2.49 -11.51
C TYR A 312 0.01 3.44 -12.62
N ASN A 313 -1.16 4.05 -12.45
CA ASN A 313 -1.75 4.96 -13.43
C ASN A 313 -1.13 6.34 -13.46
N ASN A 314 -0.59 6.84 -12.34
CA ASN A 314 0.08 8.13 -12.31
C ASN A 314 1.50 8.07 -12.91
N TYR A 315 2.06 6.87 -12.99
CA TYR A 315 3.41 6.67 -13.46
C TYR A 315 3.50 6.89 -14.99
N ASN A 316 4.49 7.65 -15.46
CA ASN A 316 4.60 8.01 -16.89
C ASN A 316 5.71 7.26 -17.64
N LEU A 317 6.63 6.60 -16.94
CA LEU A 317 7.75 5.90 -17.57
C LEU A 317 7.29 4.57 -18.21
N ILE A 318 7.81 4.31 -19.41
CA ILE A 318 7.54 3.09 -20.18
C ILE A 318 8.75 2.16 -19.96
N GLU A 319 8.59 1.21 -19.05
CA GLU A 319 9.64 0.24 -18.71
C GLU A 319 9.05 -1.14 -18.40
N THR A 320 9.78 -2.20 -18.72
CA THR A 320 9.33 -3.59 -18.52
C THR A 320 8.93 -3.85 -17.06
N SER A 321 9.74 -3.39 -16.10
CA SER A 321 9.52 -3.58 -14.66
C SER A 321 8.13 -3.13 -14.22
N ARG A 322 7.68 -1.96 -14.67
CA ARG A 322 6.36 -1.40 -14.39
C ARG A 322 5.24 -2.31 -14.85
N PHE A 323 5.29 -2.74 -16.10
CA PHE A 323 4.22 -3.55 -16.69
C PHE A 323 4.10 -4.90 -15.99
N LEU A 324 5.24 -5.50 -15.59
CA LEU A 324 5.24 -6.69 -14.73
C LEU A 324 4.42 -6.46 -13.44
N ARG A 325 4.64 -5.34 -12.74
CA ARG A 325 3.87 -5.00 -11.52
C ARG A 325 2.39 -4.74 -11.82
N GLY A 326 2.08 -4.08 -12.93
CA GLY A 326 0.69 -3.84 -13.35
C GLY A 326 -0.07 -5.15 -13.59
N VAL A 327 0.57 -6.11 -14.25
CA VAL A 327 0.04 -7.46 -14.48
C VAL A 327 -0.15 -8.19 -13.15
N THR A 328 0.89 -8.29 -12.33
CA THR A 328 0.86 -8.96 -11.03
C THR A 328 -0.20 -8.35 -10.10
N LEU A 329 -0.29 -7.02 -10.05
CA LEU A 329 -1.33 -6.30 -9.31
C LEU A 329 -2.73 -6.73 -9.74
N CYS A 330 -3.02 -6.71 -11.05
CA CYS A 330 -4.36 -7.03 -11.54
C CYS A 330 -4.71 -8.49 -11.29
N CYS A 331 -3.79 -9.43 -11.54
CA CYS A 331 -4.03 -10.86 -11.32
C CYS A 331 -4.26 -11.18 -9.84
N ILE A 332 -3.43 -10.65 -8.93
CA ILE A 332 -3.62 -10.87 -7.49
C ILE A 332 -4.90 -10.21 -6.99
N ALA A 333 -5.22 -9.01 -7.46
CA ALA A 333 -6.47 -8.34 -7.11
C ALA A 333 -7.71 -9.10 -7.62
N MET A 334 -7.65 -9.71 -8.81
CA MET A 334 -8.73 -10.57 -9.33
C MET A 334 -8.95 -11.81 -8.47
N LYS A 335 -7.87 -12.40 -7.94
CA LYS A 335 -7.94 -13.56 -7.03
C LYS A 335 -8.58 -13.19 -5.70
N ASN A 336 -8.23 -12.03 -5.16
CA ASN A 336 -8.59 -11.64 -3.79
C ASN A 336 -9.84 -10.75 -3.71
N VAL A 337 -10.26 -10.11 -4.80
CA VAL A 337 -11.41 -9.21 -4.85
C VAL A 337 -12.35 -9.64 -5.97
N LYS A 338 -13.61 -9.96 -5.63
CA LYS A 338 -14.66 -10.37 -6.58
C LYS A 338 -15.24 -9.19 -7.38
N HIS A 339 -14.39 -8.39 -8.03
CA HIS A 339 -14.82 -7.22 -8.80
C HIS A 339 -14.27 -7.24 -10.24
N CYS A 340 -15.17 -7.16 -11.22
CA CYS A 340 -14.85 -7.31 -12.66
C CYS A 340 -13.90 -6.22 -13.21
N LYS A 341 -13.83 -5.05 -12.57
CA LYS A 341 -12.90 -3.95 -12.94
C LYS A 341 -11.45 -4.39 -13.13
N TRP A 342 -10.95 -5.35 -12.34
CA TRP A 342 -9.55 -5.77 -12.44
C TRP A 342 -9.23 -6.52 -13.72
N LYS A 343 -10.21 -7.23 -14.28
CA LYS A 343 -10.10 -7.81 -15.63
C LYS A 343 -9.93 -6.70 -16.68
N LYS A 344 -10.75 -5.65 -16.60
CA LYS A 344 -10.67 -4.51 -17.52
C LYS A 344 -9.30 -3.83 -17.42
N ARG A 345 -8.82 -3.59 -16.20
CA ARG A 345 -7.49 -3.04 -15.93
C ARG A 345 -6.36 -3.91 -16.48
N LEU A 346 -6.43 -5.23 -16.33
CA LEU A 346 -5.44 -6.13 -16.93
C LEU A 346 -5.42 -6.01 -18.46
N VAL A 347 -6.59 -5.92 -19.10
CA VAL A 347 -6.68 -5.69 -20.55
C VAL A 347 -6.05 -4.34 -20.92
N GLU A 348 -6.31 -3.28 -20.15
CA GLU A 348 -5.67 -1.96 -20.36
C GLU A 348 -4.13 -2.05 -20.26
N VAL A 349 -3.60 -2.82 -19.30
CA VAL A 349 -2.16 -3.08 -19.16
C VAL A 349 -1.62 -3.82 -20.38
N ILE A 350 -2.30 -4.88 -20.83
CA ILE A 350 -1.92 -5.66 -22.01
C ILE A 350 -1.90 -4.77 -23.25
N ASP A 351 -2.94 -3.98 -23.49
CA ASP A 351 -3.01 -3.06 -24.63
C ASP A 351 -1.86 -2.05 -24.63
N LEU A 352 -1.49 -1.52 -23.46
CA LEU A 352 -0.36 -0.61 -23.31
C LEU A 352 0.99 -1.28 -23.56
N ILE A 353 1.18 -2.54 -23.16
CA ILE A 353 2.38 -3.32 -23.49
C ILE A 353 2.52 -3.42 -25.00
N PHE A 354 1.47 -3.85 -25.70
CA PHE A 354 1.49 -4.04 -27.14
C PHE A 354 1.60 -2.72 -27.93
N LYS A 355 1.18 -1.60 -27.35
CA LYS A 355 1.39 -0.26 -27.92
C LYS A 355 2.86 0.20 -27.86
N ASN A 356 3.65 -0.31 -26.92
CA ASN A 356 5.00 0.18 -26.63
C ASN A 356 6.09 -0.90 -26.78
N LEU A 357 5.86 -1.91 -27.65
CA LEU A 357 6.74 -3.08 -27.79
C LEU A 357 8.20 -2.75 -28.07
N ASP A 358 8.48 -1.68 -28.81
CA ASP A 358 9.84 -1.29 -29.21
C ASP A 358 10.73 -0.92 -28.01
N LEU A 359 10.12 -0.60 -26.87
CA LEU A 359 10.80 -0.19 -25.64
C LEU A 359 10.80 -1.29 -24.56
N LEU A 360 10.19 -2.45 -24.83
CA LEU A 360 9.85 -3.45 -23.83
C LEU A 360 10.40 -4.83 -24.16
N ASN A 361 10.72 -5.60 -23.12
CA ASN A 361 11.04 -7.01 -23.27
C ASN A 361 9.74 -7.84 -23.25
N LEU A 362 9.20 -8.11 -24.44
CA LEU A 362 7.96 -8.89 -24.62
C LEU A 362 8.05 -10.31 -24.04
N GLU A 363 9.22 -10.96 -24.09
CA GLU A 363 9.41 -12.32 -23.59
C GLU A 363 9.14 -12.38 -22.07
N ASN A 364 9.79 -11.49 -21.32
CA ASN A 364 9.59 -11.38 -19.87
C ASN A 364 8.13 -11.02 -19.50
N LEU A 365 7.48 -10.17 -20.30
CA LEU A 365 6.11 -9.74 -20.04
C LEU A 365 5.10 -10.87 -20.28
N LEU A 366 5.27 -11.63 -21.35
CA LEU A 366 4.41 -12.78 -21.64
C LEU A 366 4.57 -13.87 -20.59
N GLU A 367 5.80 -14.21 -20.23
CA GLU A 367 6.06 -15.17 -19.16
C GLU A 367 5.39 -14.74 -17.85
N ASN A 368 5.53 -13.47 -17.46
CA ASN A 368 4.90 -12.96 -16.24
C ASN A 368 3.37 -12.97 -16.31
N ILE A 369 2.76 -12.60 -17.45
CA ILE A 369 1.31 -12.68 -17.63
C ILE A 369 0.86 -14.11 -17.46
N LEU A 370 1.51 -15.07 -18.11
CA LEU A 370 1.14 -16.47 -18.06
C LEU A 370 1.25 -17.00 -16.61
N ILE A 371 2.42 -16.87 -15.97
CA ILE A 371 2.59 -17.31 -14.57
C ILE A 371 1.51 -16.73 -13.63
N ASN A 372 1.15 -15.46 -13.80
CA ASN A 372 0.17 -14.82 -12.91
C ASN A 372 -1.29 -15.23 -13.19
N ILE A 373 -1.64 -15.62 -14.41
CA ILE A 373 -3.03 -16.01 -14.73
C ILE A 373 -3.35 -17.47 -14.39
N GLU A 374 -2.34 -18.33 -14.22
CA GLU A 374 -2.50 -19.74 -13.84
C GLU A 374 -3.46 -19.90 -12.64
N ASN A 375 -3.33 -19.04 -11.63
CA ASN A 375 -4.14 -19.16 -10.42
C ASN A 375 -5.56 -18.57 -10.53
N LEU A 376 -6.03 -18.20 -11.73
CA LEU A 376 -7.34 -17.60 -11.94
C LEU A 376 -8.40 -18.65 -12.34
N PRO A 377 -9.70 -18.35 -12.16
CA PRO A 377 -10.77 -19.17 -12.73
C PRO A 377 -10.63 -19.37 -14.25
N ILE A 378 -10.94 -20.57 -14.75
CA ILE A 378 -10.79 -20.95 -16.17
C ILE A 378 -11.43 -19.94 -17.12
N SER A 379 -12.62 -19.43 -16.80
CA SER A 379 -13.31 -18.43 -17.64
C SER A 379 -12.54 -17.10 -17.76
N GLN A 380 -11.74 -16.73 -16.75
CA GLN A 380 -10.87 -15.57 -16.78
C GLN A 380 -9.60 -15.86 -17.57
N ILE A 381 -8.99 -17.04 -17.38
CA ILE A 381 -7.84 -17.51 -18.17
C ILE A 381 -8.17 -17.46 -19.66
N ILE A 382 -9.29 -18.07 -20.06
CA ILE A 382 -9.77 -18.09 -21.44
C ILE A 382 -9.90 -16.67 -22.00
N ALA A 383 -10.50 -15.75 -21.25
CA ALA A 383 -10.68 -14.38 -21.70
C ALA A 383 -9.33 -13.66 -21.91
N ILE A 384 -8.37 -13.86 -21.01
CA ILE A 384 -7.04 -13.22 -21.10
C ILE A 384 -6.23 -13.82 -22.26
N VAL A 385 -6.25 -15.15 -22.42
CA VAL A 385 -5.60 -15.85 -23.53
C VAL A 385 -6.14 -15.36 -24.87
N ASN A 386 -7.46 -15.18 -25.00
CA ASN A 386 -8.07 -14.63 -26.19
C ASN A 386 -7.68 -13.17 -26.45
N GLU A 387 -7.53 -12.36 -25.40
CA GLU A 387 -7.08 -10.98 -25.55
C GLU A 387 -5.62 -10.91 -26.01
N LEU A 388 -4.73 -11.68 -25.39
CA LEU A 388 -3.34 -11.80 -25.82
C LEU A 388 -3.27 -12.22 -27.30
N GLN A 389 -4.09 -13.19 -27.71
CA GLN A 389 -4.10 -13.68 -29.07
C GLN A 389 -4.40 -12.57 -30.08
N LYS A 390 -5.36 -11.67 -29.82
CA LYS A 390 -5.70 -10.56 -30.73
C LYS A 390 -4.50 -9.68 -31.08
N HIS A 391 -3.57 -9.53 -30.15
CA HIS A 391 -2.34 -8.78 -30.35
C HIS A 391 -1.25 -9.64 -30.99
N LEU A 392 -1.02 -10.85 -30.45
CA LEU A 392 0.02 -11.77 -30.93
C LEU A 392 -0.12 -12.12 -32.42
N ILE A 393 -1.34 -12.28 -32.94
CA ILE A 393 -1.54 -12.62 -34.36
C ILE A 393 -0.97 -11.58 -35.33
N ARG A 394 -0.86 -10.31 -34.90
CA ARG A 394 -0.37 -9.19 -35.72
C ARG A 394 1.15 -9.16 -35.78
N LEU A 395 1.84 -9.77 -34.83
CA LEU A 395 3.29 -9.69 -34.67
C LEU A 395 4.05 -10.82 -35.37
N SER A 396 5.27 -10.54 -35.80
CA SER A 396 6.24 -11.59 -36.16
C SER A 396 7.03 -11.96 -34.91
N LEU A 397 6.71 -13.11 -34.31
CA LEU A 397 7.29 -13.53 -33.03
C LEU A 397 8.64 -14.23 -33.22
N LYS A 398 9.56 -14.00 -32.29
CA LYS A 398 10.80 -14.78 -32.16
C LYS A 398 10.49 -16.21 -31.74
N GLU A 399 11.35 -17.16 -32.12
CA GLU A 399 11.13 -18.58 -31.82
C GLU A 399 11.12 -18.86 -30.30
N SER A 400 11.92 -18.15 -29.50
CA SER A 400 11.90 -18.24 -28.03
C SER A 400 10.51 -17.93 -27.47
N ILE A 401 9.88 -16.85 -27.97
CA ILE A 401 8.54 -16.43 -27.54
C ILE A 401 7.48 -17.46 -27.95
N ILE A 402 7.57 -18.01 -29.16
CA ILE A 402 6.63 -19.04 -29.63
C ILE A 402 6.75 -20.30 -28.78
N GLU A 403 7.97 -20.74 -28.49
CA GLU A 403 8.23 -21.90 -27.66
C GLU A 403 7.69 -21.71 -26.24
N CYS A 404 7.97 -20.56 -25.62
CA CYS A 404 7.43 -20.19 -24.31
C CYS A 404 5.89 -20.24 -24.29
N LEU A 405 5.23 -19.58 -25.25
CA LEU A 405 3.75 -19.58 -25.36
C LEU A 405 3.19 -21.01 -25.47
N PHE A 406 3.78 -21.85 -26.33
CA PHE A 406 3.28 -23.21 -26.55
C PHE A 406 3.52 -24.11 -25.35
N ASN A 407 4.64 -23.93 -24.66
CA ASN A 407 4.91 -24.64 -23.41
C ASN A 407 3.85 -24.31 -22.35
N PHE A 408 3.54 -23.02 -22.14
CA PHE A 408 2.49 -22.60 -21.20
C PHE A 408 1.11 -23.13 -21.57
N TYR A 409 0.74 -23.07 -22.86
CA TYR A 409 -0.52 -23.65 -23.31
C TYR A 409 -0.58 -25.15 -23.02
N ASN A 410 0.51 -25.89 -23.22
CA ASN A 410 0.57 -27.32 -22.89
C ASN A 410 0.36 -27.57 -21.40
N ILE A 411 1.05 -26.81 -20.55
CA ILE A 411 0.93 -26.91 -19.09
C ILE A 411 -0.53 -26.70 -18.68
N TYR A 412 -1.16 -25.60 -19.12
CA TYR A 412 -2.56 -25.34 -18.77
C TYR A 412 -3.52 -26.41 -19.30
N CYS A 413 -3.37 -26.80 -20.56
CA CYS A 413 -4.26 -27.79 -21.15
C CYS A 413 -4.14 -29.14 -20.44
N PHE A 414 -2.93 -29.48 -19.96
CA PHE A 414 -2.66 -30.69 -19.20
C PHE A 414 -3.21 -30.61 -17.77
N GLU A 415 -3.00 -29.51 -17.06
CA GLU A 415 -3.37 -29.35 -15.65
C GLU A 415 -4.88 -29.20 -15.45
N TYR A 416 -5.56 -28.35 -16.23
CA TYR A 416 -6.99 -28.09 -16.05
C TYR A 416 -7.89 -29.11 -16.73
N GLN A 417 -7.39 -29.82 -17.75
CA GLN A 417 -8.15 -30.80 -18.56
C GLN A 417 -9.51 -30.29 -19.04
N ASN A 418 -9.64 -28.98 -19.24
CA ASN A 418 -10.89 -28.34 -19.60
C ASN A 418 -11.05 -28.29 -21.12
N GLN A 419 -12.15 -28.86 -21.64
CA GLN A 419 -12.35 -29.00 -23.08
C GLN A 419 -12.38 -27.66 -23.84
N GLU A 420 -12.97 -26.61 -23.26
CA GLU A 420 -13.05 -25.29 -23.88
C GLU A 420 -11.68 -24.63 -23.94
N LEU A 421 -10.95 -24.62 -22.81
CA LEU A 421 -9.58 -24.10 -22.74
C LEU A 421 -8.66 -24.83 -23.72
N ASN A 422 -8.73 -26.17 -23.77
CA ASN A 422 -7.93 -27.00 -24.68
C ASN A 422 -8.17 -26.61 -26.15
N LYS A 423 -9.44 -26.43 -26.53
CA LYS A 423 -9.81 -26.01 -27.88
C LYS A 423 -9.29 -24.62 -28.21
N ILE A 424 -9.40 -23.67 -27.28
CA ILE A 424 -8.97 -22.28 -27.47
C ILE A 424 -7.45 -22.19 -27.60
N CYS A 425 -6.71 -22.77 -26.65
CA CYS A 425 -5.24 -22.79 -26.68
C CYS A 425 -4.71 -23.47 -27.96
N CYS A 426 -5.28 -24.61 -28.35
CA CYS A 426 -4.90 -25.30 -29.59
C CYS A 426 -5.20 -24.44 -30.83
N THR A 427 -6.37 -23.82 -30.91
CA THR A 427 -6.73 -22.93 -32.03
C THR A 427 -5.78 -21.73 -32.14
N ASN A 428 -5.44 -21.13 -31.01
CA ASN A 428 -4.52 -19.99 -30.94
C ASN A 428 -3.10 -20.38 -31.35
N ALA A 429 -2.63 -21.54 -30.87
CA ALA A 429 -1.32 -22.09 -31.23
C ALA A 429 -1.23 -22.43 -32.72
N ILE A 430 -2.27 -23.04 -33.31
CA ILE A 430 -2.34 -23.35 -34.74
C ILE A 430 -2.08 -22.11 -35.60
N TYR A 431 -2.67 -20.97 -35.23
CA TYR A 431 -2.48 -19.73 -35.99
C TYR A 431 -1.02 -19.26 -35.95
N ILE A 432 -0.43 -19.20 -34.75
CA ILE A 432 0.96 -18.79 -34.54
C ILE A 432 1.92 -19.76 -35.26
N TYR A 433 1.69 -21.06 -35.13
CA TYR A 433 2.46 -22.12 -35.77
C TYR A 433 2.45 -21.98 -37.30
N ASN A 434 1.27 -21.77 -37.90
CA ASN A 434 1.17 -21.62 -39.36
C ASN A 434 1.93 -20.38 -39.85
N LYS A 435 1.92 -19.27 -39.10
CA LYS A 435 2.67 -18.05 -39.44
C LYS A 435 4.18 -18.30 -39.39
N TRP A 436 4.65 -18.98 -38.36
CA TRP A 436 6.05 -19.39 -38.20
C TRP A 436 6.50 -20.41 -39.27
N ASN A 437 5.71 -21.44 -39.55
CA ASN A 437 6.06 -22.43 -40.58
C ASN A 437 6.07 -21.80 -41.99
N LYS A 438 5.19 -20.82 -42.25
CA LYS A 438 5.21 -20.02 -43.49
C LYS A 438 6.44 -19.13 -43.60
N SER A 439 6.89 -18.47 -42.53
CA SER A 439 8.12 -17.67 -42.58
C SER A 439 9.35 -18.55 -42.83
N LYS A 440 9.33 -19.79 -42.31
CA LYS A 440 10.38 -20.79 -42.54
C LYS A 440 10.49 -21.31 -43.97
N THR A 441 9.39 -21.36 -44.69
CA THR A 441 9.33 -21.88 -46.06
C THR A 441 9.64 -20.81 -47.13
N LYS A 442 9.66 -19.52 -46.75
CA LYS A 442 9.94 -18.40 -47.67
C LYS A 442 11.43 -18.06 -47.84
N ASN A 443 12.30 -18.46 -46.92
CA ASN A 443 13.74 -18.20 -47.00
C ASN A 443 14.43 -19.36 -47.74
N PHE A 444 15.08 -19.08 -48.88
CA PHE A 444 15.73 -20.07 -49.75
C PHE A 444 16.61 -21.08 -48.98
N ASN A 445 16.35 -22.36 -49.23
CA ASN A 445 16.74 -23.55 -48.46
C ASN A 445 18.24 -23.89 -48.33
N LEU A 446 19.18 -23.05 -48.76
CA LEU A 446 20.58 -23.49 -48.93
C LEU A 446 21.50 -23.30 -47.71
N PHE A 447 21.16 -22.42 -46.75
CA PHE A 447 21.98 -22.20 -45.55
C PHE A 447 21.14 -21.93 -44.30
N ARG A 448 20.13 -22.77 -44.05
CA ARG A 448 19.29 -22.62 -42.85
C ARG A 448 20.00 -23.19 -41.62
N LYS A 449 20.28 -22.33 -40.64
CA LYS A 449 20.66 -22.78 -39.29
C LYS A 449 19.41 -23.35 -38.60
N LYS A 450 19.40 -24.66 -38.33
CA LYS A 450 18.43 -25.28 -37.43
C LYS A 450 18.63 -24.67 -36.04
N THR A 451 17.59 -24.12 -35.43
CA THR A 451 17.67 -23.60 -34.06
C THR A 451 17.26 -24.69 -33.09
N GLU A 452 17.69 -24.58 -31.83
CA GLU A 452 17.24 -25.48 -30.76
C GLU A 452 15.72 -25.39 -30.49
N PHE A 453 15.08 -24.30 -30.91
CA PHE A 453 13.66 -24.05 -30.71
C PHE A 453 12.79 -24.84 -31.70
N ASP A 454 13.31 -25.21 -32.88
CA ASP A 454 12.56 -25.97 -33.90
C ASP A 454 11.91 -27.21 -33.30
N THR A 455 12.72 -28.10 -32.70
CA THR A 455 12.24 -29.36 -32.11
C THR A 455 11.26 -29.11 -30.97
N LYS A 456 11.48 -28.08 -30.15
CA LYS A 456 10.60 -27.74 -29.02
C LYS A 456 9.24 -27.26 -29.51
N ILE A 457 9.20 -26.36 -30.50
CA ILE A 457 7.95 -25.83 -31.08
C ILE A 457 7.12 -26.97 -31.69
N TYR A 458 7.74 -27.88 -32.47
CA TYR A 458 7.04 -29.05 -33.00
C TYR A 458 6.50 -29.96 -31.90
N SER A 459 7.34 -30.31 -30.91
CA SER A 459 6.95 -31.14 -29.76
C SER A 459 5.75 -30.55 -29.02
N HIS A 460 5.80 -29.26 -28.73
CA HIS A 460 4.73 -28.58 -28.01
C HIS A 460 3.43 -28.52 -28.83
N MET A 461 3.52 -28.23 -30.14
CA MET A 461 2.35 -28.22 -31.01
C MET A 461 1.68 -29.60 -31.10
N LEU A 462 2.47 -30.68 -31.21
CA LEU A 462 1.94 -32.05 -31.17
C LEU A 462 1.24 -32.34 -29.84
N GLY A 463 1.80 -31.88 -28.72
CA GLY A 463 1.18 -31.96 -27.41
C GLY A 463 -0.20 -31.30 -27.35
N LEU A 464 -0.31 -30.07 -27.85
CA LEU A 464 -1.56 -29.33 -27.88
C LEU A 464 -2.61 -30.01 -28.77
N CYS A 465 -2.19 -30.57 -29.91
CA CYS A 465 -3.07 -31.34 -30.77
C CYS A 465 -3.59 -32.62 -30.10
N ASP A 466 -2.73 -33.37 -29.39
CA ASP A 466 -3.15 -34.57 -28.65
C ASP A 466 -4.17 -34.23 -27.55
N ILE A 467 -3.86 -33.21 -26.71
CA ILE A 467 -4.73 -32.81 -25.60
C ILE A 467 -6.08 -32.28 -26.11
N ALA A 468 -6.09 -31.52 -27.20
CA ALA A 468 -7.31 -31.01 -27.82
C ALA A 468 -8.03 -32.02 -28.75
N LYS A 469 -7.49 -33.24 -28.91
CA LYS A 469 -7.98 -34.28 -29.82
C LYS A 469 -8.11 -33.81 -31.28
N ASN A 470 -7.19 -32.97 -31.75
CA ASN A 470 -7.15 -32.46 -33.12
C ASN A 470 -6.22 -33.32 -33.99
N CYS A 471 -6.71 -34.48 -34.42
CA CYS A 471 -5.93 -35.45 -35.21
C CYS A 471 -5.50 -34.90 -36.57
N GLU A 472 -6.34 -34.10 -37.23
CA GLU A 472 -6.05 -33.51 -38.54
C GLU A 472 -4.81 -32.62 -38.48
N PHE A 473 -4.75 -31.72 -37.49
CA PHE A 473 -3.60 -30.83 -37.34
C PHE A 473 -2.37 -31.56 -36.80
N PHE A 474 -2.54 -32.57 -35.93
CA PHE A 474 -1.45 -33.44 -35.49
C PHE A 474 -0.74 -34.08 -36.69
N SER A 475 -1.51 -34.67 -37.59
CA SER A 475 -1.04 -35.24 -38.85
C SER A 475 -0.31 -34.21 -39.72
N LYS A 476 -0.81 -32.97 -39.79
CA LYS A 476 -0.13 -31.90 -40.53
C LYS A 476 1.25 -31.57 -39.94
N VAL A 477 1.35 -31.43 -38.62
CA VAL A 477 2.63 -31.13 -37.92
C VAL A 477 3.65 -32.24 -38.14
N CYS A 478 3.21 -33.51 -38.11
CA CYS A 478 4.04 -34.67 -38.46
C CYS A 478 4.58 -34.62 -39.90
N LYS A 479 3.79 -34.17 -40.88
CA LYS A 479 4.26 -33.96 -42.27
C LYS A 479 5.27 -32.82 -42.35
N ASP A 480 5.04 -31.74 -41.61
CA ASP A 480 5.96 -30.60 -41.54
C ASP A 480 7.32 -31.00 -40.92
N LEU A 481 7.32 -31.86 -39.89
CA LEU A 481 8.53 -32.42 -39.28
C LEU A 481 9.40 -33.17 -40.29
N LEU A 482 8.79 -34.05 -41.10
CA LEU A 482 9.49 -34.80 -42.15
C LEU A 482 10.01 -33.87 -43.25
N LYS A 483 9.18 -32.93 -43.71
CA LYS A 483 9.53 -32.01 -44.80
C LYS A 483 10.68 -31.08 -44.45
N ASN A 484 10.79 -30.68 -43.19
CA ASN A 484 11.81 -29.74 -42.73
C ASN A 484 13.08 -30.41 -42.17
N ASP A 485 13.18 -31.75 -42.23
CA ASP A 485 14.30 -32.53 -41.66
C ASP A 485 14.60 -32.12 -40.20
N ALA A 486 13.55 -31.95 -39.39
CA ALA A 486 13.68 -31.49 -38.01
C ALA A 486 14.34 -32.57 -37.13
N HIS A 487 15.16 -32.16 -36.16
CA HIS A 487 15.74 -33.09 -35.20
C HIS A 487 14.63 -33.71 -34.33
N ILE A 488 14.57 -35.04 -34.28
CA ILE A 488 13.60 -35.79 -33.48
C ILE A 488 14.23 -36.12 -32.12
N SER A 489 13.74 -35.48 -31.05
CA SER A 489 14.14 -35.80 -29.68
C SER A 489 13.39 -37.01 -29.13
N ARG A 490 13.92 -37.63 -28.05
CA ARG A 490 13.23 -38.73 -27.35
C ARG A 490 11.83 -38.34 -26.87
N ASP A 491 11.65 -37.10 -26.43
CA ASP A 491 10.33 -36.62 -25.99
C ASP A 491 9.34 -36.52 -27.15
N LEU A 492 9.82 -36.17 -28.35
CA LEU A 492 9.00 -36.16 -29.55
C LEU A 492 8.60 -37.58 -29.95
N CYS A 493 9.51 -38.56 -29.85
CA CYS A 493 9.18 -39.99 -30.02
C CYS A 493 8.09 -40.44 -29.06
N ARG A 494 8.23 -40.16 -27.75
CA ARG A 494 7.25 -40.54 -26.72
C ARG A 494 5.87 -39.95 -27.01
N ARG A 495 5.79 -38.69 -27.45
CA ARG A 495 4.51 -38.05 -27.81
C ARG A 495 3.85 -38.75 -29.01
N LEU A 496 4.63 -39.10 -30.02
CA LEU A 496 4.14 -39.83 -31.20
C LEU A 496 3.67 -41.25 -30.84
N GLU A 497 4.42 -41.97 -30.00
CA GLU A 497 4.05 -43.31 -29.48
C GLU A 497 2.76 -43.26 -28.66
N ASN A 498 2.62 -42.28 -27.77
CA ASN A 498 1.43 -42.08 -26.96
C ASN A 498 0.20 -41.79 -27.83
N PHE A 499 0.34 -40.94 -28.86
CA PHE A 499 -0.76 -40.68 -29.80
C PHE A 499 -1.14 -41.93 -30.60
N HIS A 500 -0.15 -42.67 -31.10
CA HIS A 500 -0.37 -43.90 -31.88
C HIS A 500 -1.05 -45.00 -31.06
N SER A 501 -0.59 -45.25 -29.84
CA SER A 501 -1.16 -46.29 -28.96
C SER A 501 -2.63 -46.04 -28.59
N LYS A 502 -3.04 -44.77 -28.46
CA LYS A 502 -4.42 -44.37 -28.19
C LYS A 502 -5.33 -44.47 -29.42
N ASN A 503 -4.81 -44.16 -30.61
CA ASN A 503 -5.64 -43.95 -31.81
C ASN A 503 -5.54 -45.06 -32.87
N CYS A 504 -4.53 -45.94 -32.78
CA CYS A 504 -4.34 -47.05 -33.71
C CYS A 504 -4.78 -48.39 -33.08
N GLN A 505 -5.67 -49.09 -33.78
CA GLN A 505 -6.06 -50.47 -33.46
C GLN A 505 -5.24 -51.43 -34.33
N ASP A 506 -4.65 -52.46 -33.71
CA ASP A 506 -3.93 -53.56 -34.36
C ASP A 506 -2.85 -53.18 -35.39
N CYS A 507 -1.78 -52.54 -34.91
CA CYS A 507 -0.61 -52.18 -35.72
C CYS A 507 0.69 -52.82 -35.19
N GLU A 508 1.58 -53.25 -36.10
CA GLU A 508 2.92 -53.80 -35.80
C GLU A 508 3.80 -52.86 -34.95
N TYR A 509 3.61 -51.55 -35.07
CA TYR A 509 4.34 -50.54 -34.31
C TYR A 509 3.75 -50.29 -32.91
N LYS A 510 2.59 -50.86 -32.55
CA LYS A 510 1.96 -50.65 -31.24
C LYS A 510 2.78 -51.22 -30.07
N LYS A 511 3.65 -52.20 -30.34
CA LYS A 511 4.52 -52.87 -29.35
C LYS A 511 6.02 -52.51 -29.49
N LYS A 512 6.41 -51.70 -30.48
CA LYS A 512 7.80 -51.31 -30.70
C LYS A 512 8.09 -49.95 -30.05
N GLN A 513 9.08 -49.90 -29.17
CA GLN A 513 9.67 -48.63 -28.74
C GLN A 513 10.51 -48.06 -29.88
N VAL A 514 10.28 -46.81 -30.23
CA VAL A 514 11.01 -46.04 -31.23
C VAL A 514 12.25 -45.45 -30.54
N VAL A 515 13.42 -46.08 -30.75
CA VAL A 515 14.64 -45.74 -30.00
C VAL A 515 15.58 -44.86 -30.83
N THR A 516 15.46 -44.87 -32.17
CA THR A 516 16.39 -44.18 -33.09
C THR A 516 15.71 -43.18 -34.05
N VAL A 517 16.50 -42.24 -34.59
CA VAL A 517 16.05 -41.21 -35.56
C VAL A 517 15.51 -41.83 -36.85
N LYS A 518 16.11 -42.91 -37.34
CA LYS A 518 15.65 -43.64 -38.55
C LYS A 518 14.31 -44.34 -38.31
N GLU A 519 14.16 -44.97 -37.15
CA GLU A 519 12.88 -45.59 -36.75
C GLU A 519 11.78 -44.55 -36.58
N SER A 520 12.13 -43.33 -36.13
CA SER A 520 11.19 -42.23 -35.96
C SER A 520 10.63 -41.71 -37.29
N HIS A 521 11.47 -41.58 -38.33
CA HIS A 521 11.00 -41.18 -39.67
C HIS A 521 10.09 -42.26 -40.30
N SER A 522 10.46 -43.53 -40.15
CA SER A 522 9.64 -44.68 -40.59
C SER A 522 8.31 -44.73 -39.85
N PHE A 523 8.34 -44.50 -38.52
CA PHE A 523 7.16 -44.48 -37.67
C PHE A 523 6.21 -43.33 -38.01
N ILE A 524 6.72 -42.10 -38.18
CA ILE A 524 5.90 -40.97 -38.62
C ILE A 524 5.29 -41.24 -40.00
N SER A 525 6.05 -41.83 -40.94
CA SER A 525 5.54 -42.20 -42.25
C SER A 525 4.45 -43.28 -42.19
N HIS A 526 4.53 -44.19 -41.21
CA HIS A 526 3.52 -45.20 -40.94
C HIS A 526 2.22 -44.61 -40.40
N LEU A 527 2.26 -43.53 -39.58
CA LEU A 527 1.06 -42.83 -39.09
C LEU A 527 0.14 -42.27 -40.20
N PHE A 528 0.60 -42.24 -41.45
CA PHE A 528 -0.13 -41.75 -42.61
C PHE A 528 -0.56 -42.85 -43.59
N LYS A 529 -0.25 -44.11 -43.29
CA LYS A 529 -0.79 -45.28 -43.99
C LYS A 529 -2.05 -45.73 -43.27
#